data_AF-A0A936SW02-F1
#
_entry.id   AF-A0A936SW02-F1
#
_cell.length_a   1.000
_cell.length_b   1.000
_cell.length_c   1.000
_cell.angle_alpha   90.00
_cell.angle_beta   90.00
_cell.angle_gamma   90.00
#
_symmetry.space_group_name_H-M   'P 1'
#
loop_
_entity.id
_entity.type
_entity.pdbx_description
1 polymer ?
#
loop_
_entity_poly.entity_id
_entity_poly.type
_entity_poly.pdbx_seq_one_letter_code
_entity_poly.pdbx_strand_id
1 'polypeptide(L)'
;MGKKSTAKYKAAKQNVNDLTAALGSLVSTKASLEQVYSEVRALSKGPNNPNTGVMLAAKVVEMDRLETSLKRQLSLVSNTCGNARTTLLDYGEFLGQKTEKYKNVTDAMKKKSLEDHQKKYVKLAPKLYNLVAKLQPIVAYAGTLPG
;
A
#
# COMPACT_ATOMS: atom_id res chain seq x y z
N MET A 1 -6.85 -10.59 28.19
CA MET A 1 -6.82 -9.16 27.80
C MET A 1 -8.22 -8.66 27.45
N GLY A 2 -8.42 -7.34 27.36
CA GLY A 2 -9.76 -6.73 27.22
C GLY A 2 -10.08 -6.15 25.84
N LYS A 3 -11.32 -5.64 25.69
CA LYS A 3 -11.90 -5.05 24.46
C LYS A 3 -10.96 -4.08 23.71
N LYS A 4 -10.19 -3.26 24.44
CA LYS A 4 -9.22 -2.30 23.87
C LYS A 4 -8.12 -2.96 23.03
N SER A 5 -7.58 -4.10 23.45
CA SER A 5 -6.52 -4.82 22.71
C SER A 5 -7.03 -5.41 21.39
N THR A 6 -8.26 -5.92 21.40
CA THR A 6 -8.95 -6.41 20.21
C THR A 6 -9.27 -5.30 19.24
N ALA A 7 -9.72 -4.13 19.72
CA ALA A 7 -9.99 -2.98 18.89
C ALA A 7 -8.72 -2.48 18.18
N LYS A 8 -7.61 -2.32 18.91
CA LYS A 8 -6.31 -1.93 18.32
C LYS A 8 -5.83 -2.94 17.26
N TYR A 9 -5.92 -4.23 17.55
CA TYR A 9 -5.59 -5.26 16.55
C TYR A 9 -6.47 -5.18 15.30
N LYS A 10 -7.79 -5.03 15.46
CA LYS A 10 -8.74 -4.92 14.34
C LYS A 10 -8.41 -3.69 13.49
N ALA A 11 -8.15 -2.54 14.10
CA ALA A 11 -7.77 -1.32 13.40
C ALA A 11 -6.45 -1.50 12.62
N ALA A 12 -5.41 -2.06 13.26
CA ALA A 12 -4.13 -2.32 12.59
C ALA A 12 -4.30 -3.30 11.41
N LYS A 13 -5.10 -4.35 11.59
CA LYS A 13 -5.40 -5.31 10.51
C LYS A 13 -6.16 -4.63 9.35
N GLN A 14 -7.15 -3.80 9.66
CA GLN A 14 -7.95 -3.11 8.65
C GLN A 14 -7.08 -2.16 7.82
N ASN A 15 -6.26 -1.32 8.46
CA ASN A 15 -5.38 -0.40 7.73
C ASN A 15 -4.34 -1.12 6.86
N VAL A 16 -3.83 -2.29 7.27
CA VAL A 16 -2.95 -3.12 6.44
C VAL A 16 -3.70 -3.70 5.24
N ASN A 17 -4.96 -4.11 5.41
CA ASN A 17 -5.79 -4.59 4.31
C ASN A 17 -6.13 -3.46 3.33
N ASP A 18 -6.48 -2.27 3.82
CA ASP A 18 -6.77 -1.10 3.00
C ASP A 18 -5.55 -0.70 2.17
N LEU A 19 -4.36 -0.71 2.78
CA LEU A 19 -3.10 -0.50 2.05
C LEU A 19 -2.88 -1.56 0.98
N THR A 20 -3.20 -2.82 1.27
CA THR A 20 -3.07 -3.92 0.29
C THR A 20 -3.96 -3.69 -0.92
N ALA A 21 -5.22 -3.30 -0.71
CA ALA A 21 -6.16 -3.00 -1.78
C ALA A 21 -5.73 -1.77 -2.60
N ALA A 22 -5.33 -0.69 -1.92
CA ALA A 22 -4.87 0.54 -2.56
C ALA A 22 -3.61 0.29 -3.41
N LEU A 23 -2.66 -0.50 -2.91
CA LEU A 23 -1.47 -0.89 -3.65
C LEU A 23 -1.82 -1.76 -4.87
N GLY A 24 -2.82 -2.65 -4.77
CA GLY A 24 -3.31 -3.44 -5.90
C GLY A 24 -3.82 -2.58 -7.06
N SER A 25 -4.64 -1.56 -6.75
CA SER A 25 -5.11 -0.58 -7.73
C SER A 25 -3.96 0.19 -8.37
N LEU A 26 -2.97 0.57 -7.55
CA LEU A 26 -1.81 1.33 -8.01
C LEU A 26 -0.93 0.51 -8.97
N VAL A 27 -0.68 -0.76 -8.66
CA VAL A 27 0.05 -1.69 -9.53
C VAL A 27 -0.68 -1.87 -10.87
N SER A 28 -2.00 -2.03 -10.84
CA SER A 28 -2.80 -2.16 -12.07
C SER A 28 -2.69 -0.90 -12.93
N THR A 29 -2.78 0.28 -12.32
CA THR A 29 -2.69 1.56 -13.04
C THR A 29 -1.30 1.76 -13.67
N LYS A 30 -0.23 1.42 -12.93
CA LYS A 30 1.13 1.44 -13.47
C LYS A 30 1.28 0.53 -14.69
N ALA A 31 0.76 -0.71 -14.60
CA ALA A 31 0.85 -1.66 -15.70
C ALA A 31 0.11 -1.18 -16.96
N SER A 32 -1.10 -0.61 -16.80
CA SER A 32 -1.84 -0.01 -17.93
C SER A 32 -1.08 1.16 -18.55
N LEU A 33 -0.44 2.02 -17.73
CA LEU A 33 0.35 3.13 -18.23
C LEU A 33 1.58 2.65 -19.03
N GLU A 34 2.30 1.65 -18.53
CA GLU A 34 3.44 1.04 -19.24
C GLU A 34 3.02 0.46 -20.59
N GLN A 35 1.85 -0.17 -20.65
CA GLN A 35 1.27 -0.67 -21.90
C GLN A 35 1.01 0.47 -22.89
N VAL A 36 0.34 1.55 -22.44
CA VAL A 36 0.05 2.71 -23.30
C VAL A 36 1.34 3.35 -23.83
N TYR A 37 2.37 3.51 -22.98
CA TYR A 37 3.69 3.99 -23.41
C TYR A 37 4.31 3.10 -24.51
N SER A 38 4.19 1.78 -24.37
CA SER A 38 4.67 0.84 -25.39
C SER A 38 3.90 0.98 -26.71
N GLU A 39 2.58 1.16 -26.64
CA GLU A 39 1.72 1.36 -27.81
C GLU A 39 2.03 2.67 -28.53
N VAL A 40 2.21 3.78 -27.79
CA VAL A 40 2.65 5.07 -28.33
C VAL A 40 3.98 4.91 -29.08
N ARG A 41 4.96 4.26 -28.46
CA ARG A 41 6.28 4.02 -29.06
C ARG A 41 6.19 3.18 -30.34
N ALA A 42 5.31 2.19 -30.37
CA ALA A 42 5.08 1.36 -31.55
C ALA A 42 4.43 2.17 -32.69
N LEU A 43 3.42 2.98 -32.38
CA LEU A 43 2.75 3.85 -33.37
C LEU A 43 3.72 4.89 -33.96
N SER A 44 4.60 5.48 -33.15
CA SER A 44 5.59 6.46 -33.63
C SER A 44 6.68 5.87 -34.54
N LYS A 45 6.88 4.54 -34.51
CA LYS A 45 7.89 3.84 -35.34
C LYS A 45 7.30 3.08 -36.52
N GLY A 46 5.97 2.91 -36.54
CA GLY A 46 5.27 2.16 -37.59
C GLY A 46 5.16 2.93 -38.90
N PRO A 47 4.70 2.27 -39.98
CA PRO A 47 4.42 2.93 -41.25
C PRO A 47 3.42 4.08 -41.05
N ASN A 48 3.75 5.25 -41.58
CA ASN A 48 2.93 6.45 -41.44
C ASN A 48 1.70 6.31 -42.35
N ASN A 49 0.59 5.82 -41.79
CA ASN A 49 -0.70 5.76 -42.46
C ASN A 49 -1.55 6.99 -42.05
N PRO A 50 -2.60 7.34 -42.82
CA PRO A 50 -3.38 8.55 -42.59
C PRO A 50 -4.02 8.64 -41.18
N ASN A 51 -4.21 7.51 -40.50
CA ASN A 51 -4.86 7.44 -39.19
C ASN A 51 -3.87 7.46 -38.02
N THR A 52 -2.56 7.32 -38.27
CA THR A 52 -1.53 7.26 -37.21
C THR A 52 -1.58 8.49 -36.30
N GLY A 53 -1.79 9.69 -36.85
CA GLY A 53 -1.90 10.92 -36.07
C GLY A 53 -3.09 10.94 -35.10
N VAL A 54 -4.25 10.45 -35.55
CA VAL A 54 -5.47 10.36 -34.71
C VAL A 54 -5.29 9.32 -33.61
N MET A 55 -4.71 8.16 -33.93
CA MET A 55 -4.43 7.10 -32.94
C MET A 55 -3.43 7.56 -31.89
N LEU A 56 -2.38 8.28 -32.30
CA LEU A 56 -1.37 8.82 -31.40
C LEU A 56 -1.98 9.86 -30.45
N ALA A 57 -2.80 10.78 -30.96
CA ALA A 57 -3.49 11.76 -30.15
C ALA A 57 -4.40 11.10 -29.10
N ALA A 58 -5.16 10.06 -29.49
CA ALA A 58 -6.00 9.31 -28.55
C ALA A 58 -5.18 8.62 -27.45
N LYS A 59 -4.03 8.05 -27.80
CA LYS A 59 -3.14 7.39 -26.83
C LYS A 59 -2.44 8.37 -25.91
N VAL A 60 -2.08 9.56 -26.37
CA VAL A 60 -1.55 10.63 -25.51
C VAL A 60 -2.58 11.07 -24.47
N VAL A 61 -3.85 11.24 -24.86
CA VAL A 61 -4.93 11.55 -23.91
C VAL A 61 -5.12 10.42 -22.88
N GLU A 62 -5.05 9.16 -23.32
CA GLU A 62 -5.12 8.01 -22.42
C GLU A 62 -3.95 7.97 -21.43
N MET A 63 -2.74 8.26 -21.91
CA MET A 63 -1.51 8.36 -21.11
C MET A 63 -1.67 9.44 -20.03
N ASP A 64 -2.03 10.67 -20.39
CA ASP A 64 -2.23 11.78 -19.44
C ASP A 64 -3.27 11.44 -18.36
N ARG A 65 -4.36 10.76 -18.75
CA ARG A 65 -5.40 10.31 -17.81
C ARG A 65 -4.85 9.29 -16.82
N LEU A 66 -4.08 8.33 -17.29
CA LEU A 66 -3.48 7.30 -16.45
C LEU A 66 -2.37 7.85 -15.54
N GLU A 67 -1.56 8.79 -16.03
CA GLU A 67 -0.56 9.50 -15.22
C GLU A 67 -1.21 10.29 -14.09
N THR A 68 -2.25 11.06 -14.41
CA THR A 68 -3.03 11.82 -13.42
C THR A 68 -3.65 10.88 -12.37
N SER A 69 -4.21 9.76 -12.83
CA SER A 69 -4.76 8.72 -11.95
C SER A 69 -3.69 8.12 -11.03
N LEU A 70 -2.51 7.80 -11.58
CA LEU A 70 -1.40 7.23 -10.82
C LEU A 70 -0.88 8.22 -9.76
N LYS A 71 -0.66 9.48 -10.14
CA LYS A 71 -0.25 10.57 -9.22
C LYS A 71 -1.27 10.73 -8.08
N ARG A 72 -2.58 10.73 -8.39
CA ARG A 72 -3.65 10.79 -7.38
C ARG A 72 -3.65 9.57 -6.45
N GLN A 73 -3.58 8.37 -7.01
CA GLN A 73 -3.56 7.13 -6.22
C GLN A 73 -2.33 7.04 -5.32
N LEU A 74 -1.16 7.51 -5.78
CA LEU A 74 0.05 7.57 -4.96
C LEU A 74 -0.13 8.42 -3.71
N SER A 75 -0.77 9.58 -3.83
CA SER A 75 -1.08 10.44 -2.67
C SER A 75 -1.97 9.70 -1.66
N LEU A 76 -3.02 9.02 -2.14
CA LEU A 76 -3.90 8.22 -1.29
C LEU A 76 -3.17 7.06 -0.61
N VAL A 77 -2.39 6.29 -1.38
CA VAL A 77 -1.62 5.14 -0.88
C VAL A 77 -0.57 5.58 0.16
N SER A 78 0.07 6.74 -0.05
CA SER A 78 1.01 7.32 0.92
C SER A 78 0.33 7.61 2.27
N ASN A 79 -0.86 8.24 2.24
CA ASN A 79 -1.65 8.50 3.44
C ASN A 79 -2.09 7.21 4.14
N THR A 80 -2.58 6.22 3.39
CA THR A 80 -2.96 4.90 3.93
C THR A 80 -1.76 4.18 4.54
N CYS A 81 -0.59 4.28 3.92
CA CYS A 81 0.66 3.73 4.43
C CYS A 81 1.06 4.37 5.77
N GLY A 82 0.98 5.70 5.86
CA GLY A 82 1.19 6.43 7.12
C GLY A 82 0.25 5.95 8.23
N ASN A 83 -1.05 5.88 7.95
CA ASN A 83 -2.06 5.42 8.90
C ASN A 83 -1.83 3.97 9.36
N ALA A 84 -1.48 3.08 8.44
CA ALA A 84 -1.16 1.69 8.76
C ALA A 84 0.06 1.57 9.67
N ARG A 85 1.11 2.38 9.40
CA ARG A 85 2.32 2.43 10.23
C ARG A 85 2.02 2.94 11.63
N THR A 86 1.35 4.08 11.77
CA THR A 86 0.98 4.66 13.07
C THR A 86 0.13 3.69 13.88
N THR A 87 -0.92 3.12 13.28
CA THR A 87 -1.82 2.19 13.99
C THR A 87 -1.10 0.92 14.43
N LEU A 88 -0.17 0.41 13.62
CA LEU A 88 0.63 -0.75 14.00
C LEU A 88 1.59 -0.43 15.14
N LEU A 89 2.27 0.73 15.12
CA LEU A 89 3.14 1.18 16.21
C LEU A 89 2.36 1.35 17.52
N ASP A 90 1.22 2.03 17.47
CA ASP A 90 0.29 2.20 18.61
C ASP A 90 -0.20 0.87 19.20
N TYR A 91 -0.33 -0.15 18.36
CA TYR A 91 -0.67 -1.50 18.81
C TYR A 91 0.53 -2.20 19.45
N GLY A 92 1.72 -2.08 18.86
CA GLY A 92 2.96 -2.62 19.41
C GLY A 92 3.30 -2.02 20.78
N GLU A 93 3.24 -0.70 20.91
CA GLU A 93 3.48 0.02 22.17
C GLU A 93 2.49 -0.42 23.26
N PHE A 94 1.20 -0.53 22.91
CA PHE A 94 0.18 -1.02 23.83
C PHE A 94 0.50 -2.44 24.33
N LEU A 95 1.01 -3.32 23.47
CA LEU A 95 1.43 -4.66 23.87
C LEU A 95 2.65 -4.61 24.79
N GLY A 96 3.64 -3.77 24.51
CA GLY A 96 4.82 -3.56 25.36
C GLY A 96 4.44 -3.13 26.78
N GLN A 97 3.61 -2.09 26.91
CA GLN A 97 3.10 -1.62 28.21
C GLN A 97 2.32 -2.71 28.96
N LYS A 98 1.62 -3.60 28.25
CA LYS A 98 0.93 -4.74 28.86
C LYS A 98 1.91 -5.82 29.32
N THR A 99 2.94 -6.11 28.54
CA THR A 99 4.00 -7.05 28.93
C THR A 99 4.68 -6.62 30.22
N GLU A 100 5.01 -5.34 30.37
CA GLU A 100 5.62 -4.80 31.61
C GLU A 100 4.70 -4.97 32.82
N LYS A 101 3.41 -4.66 32.67
CA LYS A 101 2.40 -4.80 33.75
C LYS A 101 2.17 -6.24 34.19
N TYR A 102 2.42 -7.22 33.32
CA TYR A 102 2.23 -8.64 33.61
C TYR A 102 3.53 -9.39 33.92
N LYS A 103 4.65 -8.68 34.20
CA LYS A 103 5.87 -9.30 34.75
C LYS A 103 5.63 -10.02 36.10
N ASN A 104 4.49 -9.78 36.75
CA ASN A 104 4.06 -10.48 37.96
C ASN A 104 3.16 -11.69 37.60
N VAL A 105 3.49 -12.86 38.17
CA VAL A 105 3.10 -14.21 37.71
C VAL A 105 1.61 -14.56 37.88
N THR A 106 0.81 -13.75 38.56
CA THR A 106 -0.48 -14.18 39.12
C THR A 106 -1.65 -14.33 38.13
N ASP A 107 -1.50 -13.99 36.84
CA ASP A 107 -2.59 -14.05 35.86
C ASP A 107 -2.25 -14.86 34.60
N ALA A 108 -2.29 -16.19 34.71
CA ALA A 108 -2.00 -17.12 33.60
C ALA A 108 -2.85 -16.87 32.33
N MET A 109 -4.14 -16.53 32.47
CA MET A 109 -5.00 -16.21 31.31
C MET A 109 -4.63 -14.89 30.62
N LYS A 110 -4.15 -13.89 31.38
CA LYS A 110 -3.72 -12.61 30.79
C LYS A 110 -2.42 -12.79 30.00
N LYS A 111 -1.56 -13.71 30.45
CA LYS A 111 -0.34 -14.13 29.74
C LYS A 111 -0.63 -14.80 28.39
N LYS A 112 -1.48 -15.84 28.35
CA LYS A 112 -1.85 -16.52 27.09
C LYS A 112 -2.49 -15.57 26.06
N SER A 113 -3.42 -14.73 26.53
CA SER A 113 -4.07 -13.74 25.68
C SER A 113 -3.07 -12.72 25.11
N LEU A 114 -2.10 -12.27 25.91
CA LEU A 114 -1.02 -11.37 25.47
C LEU A 114 -0.14 -12.05 24.40
N GLU A 115 0.27 -13.30 24.62
CA GLU A 115 1.05 -14.08 23.66
C GLU A 115 0.36 -14.19 22.29
N ASP A 116 -0.97 -14.44 22.27
CA ASP A 116 -1.73 -14.49 21.02
C ASP A 116 -1.69 -13.17 20.25
N HIS A 117 -1.76 -12.04 20.96
CA HIS A 117 -1.69 -10.73 20.33
C HIS A 117 -0.27 -10.35 19.88
N GLN A 118 0.76 -10.76 20.61
CA GLN A 118 2.15 -10.66 20.16
C GLN A 118 2.36 -11.48 18.88
N LYS A 119 1.85 -12.72 18.81
CA LYS A 119 1.88 -13.52 17.56
C LYS A 119 1.16 -12.81 16.41
N LYS A 120 0.01 -12.20 16.66
CA LYS A 120 -0.72 -11.40 15.65
C LYS A 120 0.11 -10.19 15.19
N TYR A 121 0.75 -9.48 16.11
CA TYR A 121 1.63 -8.34 15.80
C TYR A 121 2.83 -8.79 14.95
N VAL A 122 3.52 -9.85 15.36
CA VAL A 122 4.66 -10.45 14.63
C VAL A 122 4.26 -10.92 13.23
N LYS A 123 2.99 -11.25 12.98
CA LYS A 123 2.48 -11.54 11.63
C LYS A 123 2.12 -10.29 10.83
N LEU A 124 1.62 -9.24 11.47
CA LEU A 124 1.19 -8.01 10.78
C LEU A 124 2.37 -7.11 10.41
N ALA A 125 3.38 -6.99 11.27
CA ALA A 125 4.50 -6.08 11.02
C ALA A 125 5.28 -6.43 9.74
N PRO A 126 5.71 -7.68 9.49
CA PRO A 126 6.36 -8.04 8.23
C PRO A 126 5.49 -7.82 7.01
N LYS A 127 4.16 -8.01 7.13
CA LYS A 127 3.24 -7.72 6.02
C LYS A 127 3.26 -6.25 5.66
N LEU A 128 3.22 -5.35 6.64
CA LEU A 128 3.31 -3.92 6.39
C LEU A 128 4.66 -3.55 5.76
N TYR A 129 5.77 -4.06 6.27
CA TYR A 129 7.10 -3.81 5.69
C TYR A 129 7.17 -4.26 4.21
N ASN A 130 6.62 -5.44 3.90
CA ASN A 130 6.58 -5.93 2.52
C ASN A 130 5.71 -5.06 1.61
N LEU A 131 4.59 -4.52 2.10
CA LEU A 131 3.75 -3.59 1.33
C LEU A 131 4.48 -2.26 1.07
N VAL A 132 5.20 -1.74 2.06
CA VAL A 132 6.03 -0.53 1.92
C VAL A 132 7.14 -0.75 0.88
N ALA A 133 7.83 -1.88 0.94
CA ALA A 133 8.87 -2.23 -0.03
C ALA A 133 8.32 -2.32 -1.47
N LYS A 134 7.10 -2.84 -1.64
CA LYS A 134 6.43 -2.88 -2.96
C LYS A 134 5.98 -1.51 -3.47
N LEU A 135 5.73 -0.54 -2.58
CA LEU A 135 5.36 0.82 -2.95
C LEU A 135 6.55 1.62 -3.51
N GLN A 136 7.75 1.42 -2.94
CA GLN A 136 8.97 2.15 -3.33
C GLN A 136 9.26 2.18 -4.84
N PRO A 137 9.28 1.04 -5.57
CA PRO A 137 9.55 1.07 -7.01
C PRO A 137 8.47 1.81 -7.82
N ILE A 138 7.22 1.86 -7.32
CA ILE A 138 6.14 2.57 -8.00
C ILE A 138 6.29 4.09 -7.80
N VAL A 139 6.67 4.51 -6.59
CA VAL A 139 7.01 5.91 -6.30
C VAL A 139 8.16 6.37 -7.18
N ALA A 140 9.22 5.56 -7.30
CA ALA A 140 10.36 5.86 -8.15
C ALA A 140 9.95 5.97 -9.63
N TYR A 141 9.15 5.03 -10.13
CA TYR A 141 8.60 5.07 -11.49
C TYR A 141 7.80 6.35 -11.75
N ALA A 142 6.89 6.72 -10.84
CA ALA A 142 6.09 7.94 -11.02
C ALA A 142 6.94 9.23 -11.00
N GLY A 143 8.08 9.23 -10.31
CA GLY A 143 9.04 10.33 -10.34
C GLY A 143 9.77 10.48 -11.68
N THR A 144 9.70 9.49 -12.57
CA THR A 144 10.26 9.57 -13.94
C THR A 144 9.25 9.99 -15.00
N LEU A 145 7.98 10.11 -14.64
CA LEU A 145 6.94 10.52 -15.58
C LEU A 145 7.04 12.03 -15.87
N PRO A 146 6.72 12.47 -17.10
CA PRO A 146 6.65 13.88 -17.42
C PRO A 146 5.67 14.63 -16.49
N GLY A 147 6.01 15.90 -16.23
CA GLY A 147 5.33 16.80 -15.29
C GLY A 147 3.92 17.12 -15.72
#